data_AF-A0A349PWP2-F1
#
_entry.id   AF-A0A349PWP2-F1
#
_cell.length_a   1.000
_cell.length_b   1.000
_cell.length_c   1.000
_cell.angle_alpha   90.00
_cell.angle_beta   90.00
_cell.angle_gamma   90.00
#
_symmetry.space_group_name_H-M   'P 1'
#
loop_
_entity.id
_entity.type
_entity.pdbx_description
1 polymer ?
#
loop_
_entity_poly.entity_id
_entity_poly.type
_entity_poly.pdbx_seq_one_letter_code
_entity_poly.pdbx_strand_id
1 'polypeptide(L)'
;VWMQQFRLESLQIYNEMKIPNWGPSIEGLDMDHIATYVRPNTKMRNDWKDVPEDIKETFERLGIPQAERKSLAGVGAQYDSELVYHNVKDSVAAEGVVYTDMESAIKGEYADM
;
A
#
# COMPACT_ATOMS: atom_id res chain seq x y z
N VAL A 1 -2.34 12.44 -17.18
CA VAL A 1 -2.43 11.31 -16.23
C VAL A 1 -1.60 10.15 -16.77
N TRP A 2 -0.28 10.19 -16.63
CA TRP A 2 0.59 9.16 -17.23
C TRP A 2 0.40 7.81 -16.52
N MET A 3 0.30 7.81 -15.19
CA MET A 3 0.14 6.59 -14.40
C MET A 3 -1.18 5.86 -14.69
N GLN A 4 -2.25 6.60 -14.96
CA GLN A 4 -3.51 5.98 -15.40
C GLN A 4 -3.34 5.29 -16.75
N GLN A 5 -2.71 5.97 -17.71
CA GLN A 5 -2.47 5.42 -19.04
C GLN A 5 -1.59 4.16 -18.96
N PHE A 6 -0.51 4.22 -18.18
CA PHE A 6 0.37 3.09 -17.92
C PHE A 6 -0.39 1.88 -17.34
N ARG A 7 -1.28 2.11 -16.37
CA ARG A 7 -2.11 1.04 -15.79
C ARG A 7 -3.09 0.44 -16.80
N LEU A 8 -3.69 1.25 -17.67
CA LEU A 8 -4.59 0.77 -18.72
C LEU A 8 -3.84 -0.07 -19.76
N GLU A 9 -2.66 0.37 -20.18
CA GLU A 9 -1.79 -0.40 -21.08
C GLU A 9 -1.35 -1.73 -20.46
N SER A 10 -0.97 -1.71 -19.17
CA SER A 10 -0.62 -2.94 -18.44
C SER A 10 -1.80 -3.91 -18.34
N LEU A 11 -3.01 -3.40 -18.10
CA LEU A 11 -4.23 -4.21 -18.06
C LEU A 11 -4.56 -4.82 -19.42
N GLN A 12 -4.37 -4.05 -20.51
CA GLN A 12 -4.55 -4.55 -21.87
C GLN A 12 -3.57 -5.71 -22.14
N ILE A 13 -2.28 -5.52 -21.84
CA ILE A 13 -1.26 -6.56 -22.00
C ILE A 13 -1.65 -7.81 -21.21
N TYR A 14 -2.05 -7.66 -19.96
CA TYR A 14 -2.50 -8.79 -19.13
C TYR A 14 -3.63 -9.59 -19.78
N ASN A 15 -4.65 -8.91 -20.32
CA ASN A 15 -5.78 -9.55 -20.99
C ASN A 15 -5.39 -10.25 -22.31
N GLU A 16 -4.35 -9.75 -22.98
CA GLU A 16 -3.83 -10.34 -24.23
C GLU A 16 -2.83 -11.49 -23.98
N MET A 17 -2.25 -11.57 -22.78
CA MET A 17 -1.27 -12.59 -22.42
C MET A 17 -1.93 -13.97 -22.30
N LYS A 18 -1.29 -14.97 -22.93
CA LYS A 18 -1.68 -16.37 -22.77
C LYS A 18 -1.13 -16.92 -21.45
N ILE A 19 -1.92 -17.76 -20.80
CA ILE A 19 -1.51 -18.48 -19.59
C ILE A 19 -0.27 -19.34 -19.91
N PRO A 20 0.83 -19.20 -19.15
CA PRO A 20 2.02 -20.02 -19.35
C PRO A 20 1.74 -21.49 -19.04
N ASN A 21 2.33 -22.40 -19.82
CA ASN A 21 2.11 -23.84 -19.72
C ASN A 21 3.12 -24.57 -18.81
N TRP A 22 4.02 -23.84 -18.16
CA TRP A 22 5.12 -24.40 -17.36
C TRP A 22 4.88 -24.32 -15.84
N GLY A 23 3.70 -23.86 -15.41
CA GLY A 23 3.30 -23.72 -14.00
C GLY A 23 2.29 -24.77 -13.53
N PRO A 24 1.95 -24.79 -12.23
CA PRO A 24 0.83 -25.57 -11.71
C PRO A 24 -0.48 -25.16 -12.41
N SER A 25 -1.43 -26.10 -12.50
CA SER A 25 -2.74 -25.82 -13.09
C SER A 25 -3.46 -24.73 -12.31
N ILE A 26 -4.00 -23.76 -13.04
CA ILE A 26 -4.90 -22.73 -12.53
C ILE A 26 -6.34 -22.97 -13.01
N GLU A 27 -6.65 -24.21 -13.39
CA GLU A 27 -8.00 -24.61 -13.78
C GLU A 27 -8.99 -24.31 -12.64
N GLY A 28 -10.03 -23.54 -12.95
CA GLY A 28 -11.00 -23.05 -11.96
C GLY A 28 -10.66 -21.71 -11.31
N LEU A 29 -9.50 -21.12 -11.59
CA LEU A 29 -9.21 -19.74 -11.19
C LEU A 29 -9.99 -18.78 -12.09
N ASP A 30 -10.91 -18.04 -11.47
CA ASP A 30 -11.67 -16.99 -12.11
C ASP A 30 -11.29 -15.64 -11.50
N MET A 31 -10.49 -14.87 -12.25
CA MET A 31 -9.98 -13.58 -11.82
C MET A 31 -11.07 -12.49 -11.79
N ASP A 32 -12.14 -12.64 -12.59
CA ASP A 32 -13.24 -11.67 -12.65
C ASP A 32 -14.10 -11.71 -11.39
N HIS A 33 -14.09 -12.85 -10.68
CA HIS A 33 -14.79 -13.04 -9.42
C HIS A 33 -13.93 -12.79 -8.17
N ILE A 34 -12.68 -12.37 -8.35
CA ILE A 34 -11.78 -12.02 -7.25
C ILE A 34 -11.79 -10.50 -7.05
N ALA A 35 -12.15 -10.05 -5.85
CA ALA A 35 -12.02 -8.66 -5.46
C ALA A 35 -10.52 -8.32 -5.26
N THR A 36 -9.91 -7.71 -6.28
CA THR A 36 -8.49 -7.32 -6.26
C THR A 36 -8.22 -6.02 -5.53
N TYR A 37 -9.25 -5.23 -5.26
CA TYR A 37 -9.15 -3.97 -4.54
C TYR A 37 -10.31 -3.81 -3.57
N VAL A 38 -9.97 -3.60 -2.30
CA VAL A 38 -10.93 -3.38 -1.21
C VAL A 38 -10.54 -2.08 -0.52
N ARG A 39 -11.44 -1.11 -0.56
CA ARG A 39 -11.28 0.16 0.15
C ARG A 39 -12.06 0.10 1.46
N PRO A 40 -11.41 0.21 2.62
CA PRO A 40 -12.11 0.38 3.89
C PRO A 40 -12.80 1.74 3.90
N ASN A 41 -13.91 1.86 4.62
CA ASN A 41 -14.71 3.09 4.68
C ASN A 41 -14.08 4.16 5.61
N THR A 42 -12.75 4.22 5.65
CA THR A 42 -11.95 5.01 6.59
C THR A 42 -10.99 5.91 5.81
N LYS A 43 -10.87 7.16 6.22
CA LYS A 43 -9.91 8.09 5.61
C LYS A 43 -8.52 7.85 6.20
N MET A 44 -7.49 8.00 5.38
CA MET A 44 -6.09 8.01 5.83
C MET A 44 -5.89 9.03 6.96
N ARG A 45 -5.18 8.62 8.02
CA ARG A 45 -4.87 9.45 9.18
C ARG A 45 -3.37 9.40 9.45
N ASN A 46 -2.80 10.55 9.77
CA ASN A 46 -1.38 10.68 10.09
C ASN A 46 -1.11 10.49 11.60
N ASP A 47 -2.15 10.65 12.43
CA ASP A 47 -2.07 10.49 13.88
C ASP A 47 -2.66 9.15 14.31
N TRP A 48 -1.89 8.40 15.11
CA TRP A 48 -2.34 7.13 15.70
C TRP A 48 -3.66 7.26 16.46
N LYS A 49 -3.89 8.41 17.10
CA LYS A 49 -5.11 8.69 17.88
C LYS A 49 -6.37 8.70 17.02
N ASP A 50 -6.24 9.09 15.75
CA ASP A 50 -7.36 9.25 14.82
C ASP A 50 -7.67 7.98 14.03
N VAL A 51 -6.84 6.94 14.18
CA VAL A 51 -7.09 5.62 13.58
C VAL A 51 -8.32 4.97 14.26
N PRO A 52 -9.27 4.41 13.49
CA PRO A 52 -10.41 3.66 14.01
C PRO A 52 -10.00 2.52 14.98
N GLU A 53 -10.87 2.25 15.96
CA GLU A 53 -10.55 1.34 17.06
C GLU A 53 -10.36 -0.12 16.60
N ASP A 54 -11.14 -0.57 15.63
CA ASP A 54 -11.03 -1.89 15.00
C ASP A 54 -9.66 -2.13 14.34
N ILE A 55 -9.10 -1.09 13.71
CA ILE A 55 -7.76 -1.13 13.11
C ILE A 55 -6.69 -1.12 14.21
N LYS A 56 -6.85 -0.28 15.25
CA LYS A 56 -5.93 -0.24 16.39
C LYS A 56 -5.85 -1.59 17.10
N GLU A 57 -6.99 -2.22 17.38
CA GLU A 57 -7.04 -3.56 17.99
C GLU A 57 -6.32 -4.60 17.11
N THR A 58 -6.51 -4.53 15.79
CA THR A 58 -5.80 -5.41 14.85
C THR A 58 -4.29 -5.19 14.92
N PHE A 59 -3.83 -3.94 14.95
CA PHE A 59 -2.41 -3.60 14.99
C PHE A 59 -1.74 -3.89 16.34
N GLU A 60 -2.46 -3.73 17.46
CA GLU A 60 -2.01 -4.17 18.79
C GLU A 60 -1.84 -5.69 18.83
N ARG A 61 -2.79 -6.44 18.27
CA ARG A 61 -2.68 -7.91 18.15
C ARG A 61 -1.51 -8.35 17.28
N LEU A 62 -1.17 -7.57 16.25
CA LEU A 62 0.00 -7.80 15.40
C LEU A 62 1.32 -7.34 16.03
N GLY A 63 1.27 -6.61 17.16
CA GLY A 63 2.46 -6.14 17.87
C GLY A 63 3.17 -4.95 17.20
N ILE A 64 2.46 -4.18 16.36
CA ILE A 64 3.05 -3.07 15.59
C ILE A 64 3.55 -1.94 16.51
N PRO A 65 2.81 -1.49 17.54
CA PRO A 65 3.27 -0.41 18.43
C PRO A 65 4.56 -0.74 19.18
N GLN A 66 4.76 -2.01 19.54
CA GLN A 66 5.99 -2.46 20.20
C GLN A 66 7.17 -2.51 19.21
N ALA A 67 6.92 -2.89 17.94
CA ALA A 67 7.93 -2.90 16.88
C ALA A 67 8.37 -1.48 16.46
N GLU A 68 7.43 -0.54 16.36
CA GLU A 68 7.69 0.88 16.10
C GLU A 68 8.63 1.47 17.16
N ARG A 69 8.31 1.25 18.45
CA ARG A 69 9.12 1.71 19.58
C ARG A 69 10.52 1.08 19.61
N LYS A 70 10.64 -0.18 19.18
CA LYS A 70 11.88 -0.95 19.34
C LYS A 70 12.89 -0.75 18.22
N SER A 71 12.47 -0.53 16.97
CA SER A 71 13.43 -0.67 15.86
C SER A 71 13.14 0.08 14.56
N LEU A 72 11.89 0.39 14.22
CA LEU A 72 11.60 0.79 12.85
C LEU A 72 11.88 2.28 12.62
N ALA A 73 12.52 2.62 11.49
CA ALA A 73 12.84 3.96 10.98
C ALA A 73 11.59 4.82 10.66
N GLY A 74 10.42 4.23 10.86
CA GLY A 74 9.11 4.70 10.47
C GLY A 74 8.20 3.48 10.31
N VAL A 75 6.89 3.66 10.46
CA VAL A 75 5.90 2.60 10.20
C VAL A 75 4.85 3.17 9.26
N GLY A 76 4.80 2.61 8.06
CA GLY A 76 3.64 2.68 7.18
C GLY A 76 2.84 1.40 7.34
N ALA A 77 1.57 1.50 7.73
CA ALA A 77 0.70 0.34 7.82
C ALA A 77 -0.39 0.44 6.75
N GLN A 78 -0.43 -0.57 5.88
CA GLN A 78 -1.48 -0.74 4.90
C GLN A 78 -2.54 -1.66 5.49
N TYR A 79 -3.80 -1.20 5.46
CA TYR A 79 -4.95 -1.99 5.85
C TYR A 79 -5.85 -2.11 4.62
N ASP A 80 -6.14 -3.35 4.23
CA ASP A 80 -6.70 -3.69 2.91
C ASP A 80 -5.85 -3.08 1.78
N SER A 81 -6.47 -2.28 0.90
CA SER A 81 -5.80 -1.62 -0.23
C SER A 81 -5.45 -0.15 0.04
N GLU A 82 -5.56 0.32 1.28
CA GLU A 82 -5.32 1.72 1.65
C GLU A 82 -4.27 1.87 2.75
N LEU A 83 -3.51 2.96 2.69
CA LEU A 83 -2.59 3.33 3.76
C LEU A 83 -3.39 3.98 4.89
N VAL A 84 -3.33 3.42 6.10
CA VAL A 84 -4.11 3.92 7.24
C VAL A 84 -3.28 4.62 8.31
N TYR A 85 -1.96 4.41 8.29
CA TYR A 85 -1.01 5.06 9.18
C TYR A 85 0.33 5.26 8.47
N HIS A 86 0.92 6.44 8.67
CA HIS A 86 2.22 6.81 8.12
C HIS A 86 3.01 7.63 9.15
N ASN A 87 4.15 7.11 9.59
CA ASN A 87 5.06 7.84 10.46
C ASN A 87 6.51 7.60 10.01
N VAL A 88 7.30 8.67 9.88
CA VAL A 88 8.72 8.64 9.53
C VAL A 88 9.50 9.24 10.68
N LYS A 89 10.61 8.61 11.08
CA LYS A 89 11.52 9.23 12.05
C LYS A 89 12.24 10.42 11.41
N ASP A 90 12.19 11.57 12.08
CA ASP A 90 12.87 12.81 11.65
C ASP A 90 14.37 12.61 11.36
N SER A 91 15.02 11.68 12.06
CA SER A 91 16.44 11.35 11.84
C SER A 91 16.71 10.79 10.45
N VAL A 92 15.76 10.06 9.87
CA VAL A 92 15.90 9.39 8.56
C VAL A 92 15.64 10.39 7.43
N ALA A 93 14.68 11.31 7.65
CA ALA A 93 14.47 12.44 6.75
C ALA A 93 15.70 13.37 6.71
N ALA A 94 16.38 13.57 7.85
CA ALA A 94 17.60 14.39 7.92
C ALA A 94 18.78 13.79 7.11
N GLU A 95 18.79 12.47 6.88
CA GLU A 95 19.75 11.79 6.00
C GLU A 95 19.37 11.86 4.52
N GLY A 96 18.27 12.55 4.18
CA GLY A 96 17.79 12.75 2.80
C GLY A 96 16.87 11.64 2.28
N VAL A 97 16.40 10.74 3.15
CA VAL A 97 15.49 9.66 2.74
C VAL A 97 14.06 10.20 2.64
N VAL A 98 13.47 10.07 1.45
CA VAL A 98 12.06 10.38 1.21
C VAL A 98 11.23 9.11 1.42
N TYR A 99 10.41 9.08 2.48
CA TYR A 99 9.45 8.00 2.74
C TYR A 99 8.03 8.56 2.71
N THR A 100 7.29 8.22 1.66
CA THR A 100 5.95 8.77 1.37
C THR A 100 5.08 7.71 0.70
N ASP A 101 3.77 7.95 0.66
CA ASP A 101 2.82 7.09 -0.03
C ASP A 101 2.91 7.25 -1.56
N MET A 102 2.38 6.28 -2.31
CA MET A 102 2.46 6.28 -3.77
C MET A 102 1.73 7.46 -4.42
N GLU A 103 0.64 7.95 -3.85
CA GLU A 103 -0.09 9.09 -4.42
C GLU A 103 0.74 10.37 -4.30
N SER A 104 1.31 10.62 -3.12
CA SER A 104 2.24 11.71 -2.87
C SER A 104 3.53 11.59 -3.69
N ALA A 105 4.07 10.38 -3.88
CA ALA A 105 5.26 10.17 -4.69
C ALA A 105 5.06 10.54 -6.16
N ILE A 106 3.87 10.27 -6.73
CA ILE A 106 3.60 10.48 -8.16
C ILE A 106 3.07 11.88 -8.46
N LYS A 107 2.47 12.57 -7.46
CA LYS A 107 1.81 13.87 -7.65
C LYS A 107 2.41 15.03 -6.85
N GLY A 108 3.22 14.71 -5.84
CA GLY A 108 3.72 15.67 -4.87
C GLY A 108 5.04 16.33 -5.28
N GLU A 109 5.71 16.92 -4.29
CA GLU A 109 6.97 17.67 -4.44
C GLU A 109 8.09 16.89 -5.14
N TYR A 110 8.06 15.55 -5.00
CA TYR A 110 9.08 14.66 -5.52
C TYR A 110 8.69 13.93 -6.81
N ALA A 111 7.57 14.31 -7.44
CA ALA A 111 7.05 13.62 -8.62
C ALA A 111 7.97 13.68 -9.84
N ASP A 112 8.80 14.71 -9.93
CA ASP A 112 9.71 14.98 -11.05
C ASP A 112 11.19 14.67 -10.72
N MET A 113 11.48 14.12 -9.54
CA MET A 113 12.82 13.63 -9.17
C MET A 113 13.19 12.36 -9.93
#